data_AF-A0A8J3WEW1-F1
#
_entry.id   AF-A0A8J3WEW1-F1
#
_cell.length_a   1.000
_cell.length_b   1.000
_cell.length_c   1.000
_cell.angle_alpha   90.00
_cell.angle_beta   90.00
_cell.angle_gamma   90.00
#
_symmetry.space_group_name_H-M   'P 1'
#
loop_
_entity.id
_entity.type
_entity.pdbx_description
1 polymer ?
#
loop_
_entity_poly.entity_id
_entity_poly.type
_entity_poly.pdbx_seq_one_letter_code
_entity_poly.pdbx_strand_id
1 'polypeptide(L)'
;MTWKQVRTIPGEPAELRGYLQERIDRITRRLEAADPAPGTDIEQLRASLLRQGCVDVISRLPASSGARASAYRILASLPGIRAEGEVTDPLGRRGQALGYQVEAEPGLFNEIRFVVDPGTGLPLAEVWTHAGRLADGRQVEIGHSTSFQAIGWTDERPEMPGHRD
;
A
#
# COMPACT_ATOMS: atom_id res chain seq x y z
N MET A 1 1.53 -0.55 16.06
CA MET A 1 0.13 -0.21 16.38
C MET A 1 -0.42 -1.31 17.29
N THR A 2 -1.29 -1.00 18.26
CA THR A 2 -1.88 -2.03 19.15
C THR A 2 -3.21 -2.56 18.60
N TRP A 3 -3.65 -3.73 19.07
CA TRP A 3 -4.96 -4.30 18.70
C TRP A 3 -6.14 -3.36 18.98
N LYS A 4 -6.11 -2.67 20.13
CA LYS A 4 -7.13 -1.68 20.48
C LYS A 4 -7.20 -0.54 19.46
N GLN A 5 -6.04 -0.12 18.91
CA GLN A 5 -5.96 0.94 17.91
C GLN A 5 -6.43 0.48 16.51
N VAL A 6 -6.32 -0.80 16.17
CA VAL A 6 -6.88 -1.32 14.90
C VAL A 6 -8.40 -1.24 14.90
N ARG A 7 -9.02 -1.60 16.03
CA ARG A 7 -10.50 -1.58 16.17
C ARG A 7 -11.11 -0.19 16.08
N THR A 8 -10.31 0.86 16.25
CA THR A 8 -10.75 2.26 16.15
C THR A 8 -10.55 2.86 14.76
N ILE A 9 -10.10 2.08 13.76
CA ILE A 9 -9.96 2.58 12.39
C ILE A 9 -11.37 2.90 11.84
N PRO A 10 -11.64 4.14 11.39
CA PRO A 10 -12.97 4.51 10.92
C PRO A 10 -13.40 3.76 9.66
N GLY A 11 -14.70 3.48 9.58
CA GLY A 11 -15.33 2.82 8.44
C GLY A 11 -15.76 3.77 7.34
N GLU A 12 -15.87 5.07 7.61
CA GLU A 12 -16.34 6.07 6.64
C GLU A 12 -15.17 6.79 5.93
N PRO A 13 -15.28 7.11 4.62
CA PRO A 13 -14.14 7.62 3.86
C PRO A 13 -13.56 8.94 4.38
N ALA A 14 -14.42 9.89 4.76
CA ALA A 14 -13.98 11.19 5.28
C ALA A 14 -13.30 11.05 6.65
N GLU A 15 -13.87 10.24 7.53
CA GLU A 15 -13.30 9.96 8.86
C GLU A 15 -11.98 9.20 8.76
N LEU A 16 -11.91 8.19 7.88
CA LEU A 16 -10.69 7.42 7.66
C LEU A 16 -9.58 8.31 7.08
N ARG A 17 -9.91 9.18 6.12
CA ARG A 17 -8.97 10.16 5.57
C ARG A 17 -8.43 11.08 6.66
N GLY A 18 -9.30 11.67 7.49
CA GLY A 18 -8.88 12.51 8.62
C GLY A 18 -8.00 11.75 9.61
N TYR A 19 -8.39 10.53 9.97
CA TYR A 19 -7.61 9.65 10.86
C TYR A 19 -6.19 9.36 10.33
N LEU A 20 -6.05 9.11 9.02
CA LEU A 20 -4.73 8.90 8.40
C LEU A 20 -3.94 10.21 8.35
N GLN A 21 -4.57 11.32 7.96
CA GLN A 21 -3.93 12.64 7.89
C GLN A 21 -3.38 13.08 9.24
N GLU A 22 -4.13 12.95 10.33
CA GLU A 22 -3.62 13.28 11.67
C GLU A 22 -2.37 12.48 12.06
N ARG A 23 -2.29 11.21 11.64
CA ARG A 23 -1.12 10.35 11.87
C ARG A 23 0.06 10.81 11.03
N ILE A 24 -0.18 11.11 9.76
CA ILE A 24 0.81 11.63 8.82
C ILE A 24 1.36 12.96 9.33
N ASP A 25 0.50 13.87 9.78
CA ASP A 25 0.90 15.16 10.34
C ASP A 25 1.81 15.03 11.55
N ARG A 26 1.57 14.03 12.41
CA ARG A 26 2.49 13.73 13.53
C ARG A 26 3.84 13.22 13.06
N ILE A 27 3.90 12.45 11.97
CA ILE A 27 5.14 11.95 11.39
C ILE A 27 5.92 13.10 10.75
N THR A 28 5.27 13.88 9.89
CA THR A 28 5.93 14.97 9.16
C THR A 28 6.38 16.08 10.09
N ARG A 29 5.60 16.46 11.13
CA ARG A 29 6.05 17.46 12.12
C ARG A 29 7.33 17.05 12.84
N ARG A 30 7.49 15.76 13.14
CA ARG A 30 8.73 15.25 13.76
C ARG A 30 9.90 15.31 12.81
N LEU A 31 9.66 15.00 11.53
CA LEU A 31 10.67 15.09 10.49
C LEU A 31 11.12 16.55 10.28
N GLU A 32 10.17 17.47 10.17
CA GLU A 32 10.44 18.92 10.03
C GLU A 32 11.25 19.45 11.22
N ALA A 33 10.92 19.02 12.45
CA ALA A 33 11.67 19.39 13.64
C ALA A 33 13.08 18.77 13.72
N ALA A 34 13.36 17.75 12.91
CA ALA A 34 14.63 17.02 12.89
C ALA A 34 15.58 17.49 11.78
N ASP A 35 15.32 18.65 11.16
CA ASP A 35 16.11 19.23 10.07
C ASP A 35 16.25 18.27 8.86
N PRO A 36 15.19 18.12 8.05
CA PRO A 36 15.16 17.15 6.97
C PRO A 36 16.21 17.47 5.89
N ALA A 37 16.61 16.45 5.12
CA ALA A 37 17.55 16.62 4.04
C ALA A 37 17.07 17.71 3.04
N PRO A 38 17.99 18.53 2.50
CA PRO A 38 17.65 19.54 1.50
C PRO A 38 16.89 18.93 0.30
N GLY A 39 15.82 19.60 -0.12
CA GLY A 39 14.98 19.13 -1.24
C GLY A 39 13.90 18.12 -0.85
N THR A 40 13.73 17.82 0.44
CA THR A 40 12.59 17.01 0.91
C THR A 40 11.27 17.72 0.60
N ASP A 41 10.47 17.15 -0.30
CA ASP A 41 9.11 17.60 -0.56
C ASP A 41 8.14 16.96 0.45
N ILE A 42 7.79 17.73 1.48
CA ILE A 42 6.90 17.27 2.55
C ILE A 42 5.49 16.95 2.01
N GLU A 43 4.99 17.68 1.02
CA GLU A 43 3.65 17.44 0.49
C GLU A 43 3.61 16.17 -0.38
N GLN A 44 4.63 15.94 -1.20
CA GLN A 44 4.81 14.67 -1.90
C GLN A 44 4.90 13.50 -0.90
N LEU A 45 5.65 13.70 0.19
CA LEU A 45 5.74 12.70 1.27
C LEU A 45 4.39 12.43 1.93
N ARG A 46 3.59 13.47 2.24
CA ARG A 46 2.23 13.30 2.79
C ARG A 46 1.35 12.49 1.85
N ALA A 47 1.36 12.81 0.56
CA ALA A 47 0.58 12.09 -0.45
C ALA A 47 1.00 10.61 -0.54
N SER A 48 2.32 10.36 -0.53
CA SER A 48 2.88 9.00 -0.52
C SER A 48 2.47 8.21 0.73
N LEU A 49 2.53 8.82 1.91
CA LEU A 49 2.12 8.21 3.17
C LEU A 49 0.61 7.95 3.23
N LEU A 50 -0.22 8.84 2.67
CA LEU A 50 -1.67 8.62 2.60
C LEU A 50 -2.01 7.42 1.72
N ARG A 51 -1.39 7.33 0.55
CA ARG A 51 -1.54 6.18 -0.36
C ARG A 51 -1.08 4.89 0.34
N GLN A 52 0.09 4.90 0.96
CA GLN A 52 0.62 3.74 1.69
C GLN A 52 -0.29 3.33 2.85
N GLY A 53 -0.80 4.29 3.62
CA GLY A 53 -1.73 4.03 4.73
C GLY A 53 -3.02 3.37 4.26
N CYS A 54 -3.55 3.74 3.09
CA CYS A 54 -4.71 3.06 2.51
C CYS A 54 -4.38 1.62 2.10
N VAL A 55 -3.23 1.38 1.45
CA VAL A 55 -2.77 0.03 1.11
C VAL A 55 -2.60 -0.83 2.36
N ASP A 56 -2.07 -0.26 3.45
CA ASP A 56 -1.90 -0.97 4.73
C ASP A 56 -3.25 -1.34 5.36
N VAL A 57 -4.24 -0.44 5.35
CA VAL A 57 -5.61 -0.73 5.81
C VAL A 57 -6.24 -1.88 5.02
N ILE A 58 -5.92 -2.00 3.74
CA ILE A 58 -6.46 -3.03 2.85
C ILE A 58 -5.78 -4.39 3.07
N SER A 59 -4.44 -4.39 3.20
CA SER A 59 -3.64 -5.61 3.02
C SER A 59 -2.87 -6.07 4.25
N ARG A 60 -2.57 -5.18 5.20
CA ARG A 60 -1.67 -5.47 6.33
C ARG A 60 -2.36 -5.39 7.68
N LEU A 61 -3.37 -4.53 7.78
CA LEU A 61 -4.14 -4.34 8.99
C LEU A 61 -5.37 -5.22 8.97
N PRO A 62 -5.75 -5.82 10.10
CA PRO A 62 -6.98 -6.57 10.20
C PRO A 62 -8.12 -5.56 10.38
N ALA A 63 -8.41 -4.82 9.33
CA ALA A 63 -9.42 -3.77 9.31
C ALA A 63 -10.84 -4.36 9.12
N SER A 64 -11.87 -3.58 9.42
CA SER A 64 -13.25 -3.95 9.07
C SER A 64 -13.46 -3.87 7.55
N SER A 65 -14.51 -4.50 7.03
CA SER A 65 -14.90 -4.37 5.62
C SER A 65 -15.18 -2.92 5.24
N GLY A 66 -15.83 -2.14 6.12
CA GLY A 66 -16.08 -0.71 5.92
C GLY A 66 -14.79 0.10 5.78
N ALA A 67 -13.80 -0.12 6.67
CA ALA A 67 -12.51 0.55 6.57
C ALA A 67 -11.76 0.21 5.28
N ARG A 68 -11.78 -1.05 4.84
CA ARG A 68 -11.20 -1.45 3.54
C ARG A 68 -11.90 -0.77 2.36
N ALA A 69 -13.23 -0.79 2.33
CA ALA A 69 -14.01 -0.13 1.28
C ALA A 69 -13.71 1.38 1.21
N SER A 70 -13.60 2.04 2.36
CA SER A 70 -13.23 3.44 2.47
C SER A 70 -11.80 3.70 2.00
N ALA A 71 -10.84 2.83 2.31
CA ALA A 71 -9.48 2.94 1.80
C ALA A 71 -9.41 2.85 0.27
N TYR A 72 -10.19 1.95 -0.36
CA TYR A 72 -10.29 1.89 -1.82
C TYR A 72 -10.86 3.17 -2.43
N ARG A 73 -11.92 3.74 -1.83
CA ARG A 73 -12.50 5.02 -2.30
C ARG A 73 -11.52 6.18 -2.18
N ILE A 74 -10.73 6.21 -1.09
CA ILE A 74 -9.68 7.22 -0.92
C ILE A 74 -8.61 7.05 -1.99
N LEU A 75 -8.10 5.83 -2.22
CA LEU A 75 -7.11 5.55 -3.27
C LEU A 75 -7.62 5.98 -4.65
N ALA A 76 -8.85 5.62 -5.01
CA ALA A 76 -9.44 6.00 -6.29
C ALA A 76 -9.59 7.52 -6.47
N SER A 77 -9.58 8.29 -5.38
CA SER A 77 -9.63 9.76 -5.42
C SER A 77 -8.25 10.42 -5.41
N LEU A 78 -7.15 9.66 -5.30
CA LEU A 78 -5.81 10.23 -5.28
C LEU A 78 -5.30 10.46 -6.71
N PRO A 79 -4.60 11.59 -6.98
CA PRO A 79 -3.93 11.80 -8.25
C PRO A 79 -2.93 10.69 -8.58
N GLY A 80 -2.83 10.33 -9.86
CA GLY A 80 -1.88 9.32 -10.34
C GLY A 80 -2.29 7.86 -10.13
N ILE A 81 -3.40 7.60 -9.40
CA ILE A 81 -4.01 6.27 -9.34
C ILE A 81 -4.86 6.05 -10.59
N ARG A 82 -4.66 4.91 -11.25
CA ARG A 82 -5.37 4.52 -12.47
C ARG A 82 -5.98 3.14 -12.34
N ALA A 83 -7.25 2.99 -12.74
CA ALA A 83 -7.85 1.68 -12.89
C ALA A 83 -7.32 1.04 -14.19
N GLU A 84 -6.66 -0.11 -14.08
CA GLU A 84 -6.10 -0.85 -15.22
C GLU A 84 -7.06 -1.92 -15.74
N GLY A 85 -8.19 -2.14 -15.06
CA GLY A 85 -9.17 -3.15 -15.40
C GLY A 85 -8.73 -4.55 -14.97
N GLU A 86 -9.20 -5.56 -15.70
CA GLU A 86 -8.97 -6.95 -15.35
C GLU A 86 -7.55 -7.40 -15.74
N VAL A 87 -6.86 -8.06 -14.82
CA VAL A 87 -5.51 -8.61 -14.99
C VAL A 87 -5.42 -10.02 -14.41
N THR A 88 -4.34 -10.72 -14.77
CA THR A 88 -3.95 -11.97 -14.11
C THR A 88 -2.79 -11.69 -13.15
N ASP A 89 -2.93 -12.11 -11.89
CA ASP A 89 -1.89 -11.96 -10.87
C ASP A 89 -0.74 -12.98 -11.06
N PRO A 90 0.39 -12.85 -10.33
CA PRO A 90 1.53 -13.77 -10.46
C PRO A 90 1.21 -15.24 -10.16
N LEU A 91 0.10 -15.52 -9.45
CA LEU A 91 -0.36 -16.89 -9.15
C LEU A 91 -1.40 -17.39 -10.16
N GLY A 92 -1.70 -16.64 -11.23
CA GLY A 92 -2.63 -17.04 -12.29
C GLY A 92 -4.11 -16.73 -12.00
N ARG A 93 -4.41 -15.98 -10.94
CA ARG A 93 -5.79 -15.61 -10.55
C ARG A 93 -6.22 -14.33 -11.27
N ARG A 94 -7.50 -14.27 -11.68
CA ARG A 94 -8.08 -13.04 -12.27
C ARG A 94 -8.43 -12.05 -11.17
N GLY A 95 -8.12 -10.77 -11.39
CA GLY A 95 -8.44 -9.68 -10.48
C GLY A 95 -8.56 -8.34 -11.20
N GLN A 96 -8.93 -7.29 -10.46
CA GLN A 96 -8.95 -5.91 -10.93
C GLN A 96 -7.70 -5.19 -10.44
N ALA A 97 -7.01 -4.46 -11.33
CA ALA A 97 -5.78 -3.77 -11.01
C ALA A 97 -5.96 -2.26 -10.85
N LEU A 98 -5.28 -1.72 -9.84
CA LEU A 98 -4.98 -0.31 -9.68
C LEU A 98 -3.49 -0.10 -9.93
N GLY A 99 -3.16 0.74 -10.90
CA GLY A 99 -1.79 1.13 -11.21
C GLY A 99 -1.45 2.50 -10.62
N TYR A 100 -0.19 2.70 -10.22
CA TYR A 100 0.36 4.01 -9.88
C TYR A 100 1.88 3.99 -9.96
N GLN A 101 2.49 5.18 -9.94
CA GLN A 101 3.94 5.34 -9.94
C GLN A 101 4.42 5.95 -8.63
N VAL A 102 5.62 5.56 -8.20
CA VAL A 102 6.32 6.14 -7.07
C VAL A 102 7.70 6.52 -7.53
N GLU A 103 8.06 7.79 -7.34
CA GLU A 103 9.40 8.28 -7.63
C GLU A 103 10.42 7.61 -6.68
N ALA A 104 11.42 6.95 -7.25
CA ALA A 104 12.51 6.33 -6.52
C ALA A 104 13.69 7.30 -6.36
N GLU A 105 13.98 8.04 -7.43
CA GLU A 105 14.97 9.11 -7.53
C GLU A 105 14.41 10.18 -8.47
N PRO A 106 14.91 11.43 -8.45
CA PRO A 106 14.41 12.49 -9.33
C PRO A 106 14.33 12.05 -10.81
N GLY A 107 13.10 11.95 -11.33
CA GLY A 107 12.83 11.52 -12.71
C GLY A 107 12.87 10.00 -12.97
N LEU A 108 13.09 9.18 -11.94
CA LEU A 108 13.09 7.72 -12.02
C LEU A 108 11.92 7.16 -11.21
N PHE A 109 10.99 6.47 -11.88
CA PHE A 109 9.73 6.01 -11.28
C PHE A 109 9.67 4.49 -11.24
N ASN A 110 9.26 3.97 -10.09
CA ASN A 110 8.79 2.59 -9.96
C ASN A 110 7.32 2.53 -10.38
N GLU A 111 6.95 1.48 -11.09
CA GLU A 111 5.55 1.17 -11.37
C GLU A 111 5.03 0.17 -10.36
N ILE A 112 3.83 0.43 -9.84
CA ILE A 112 3.15 -0.45 -8.90
C ILE A 112 1.80 -0.82 -9.47
N ARG A 113 1.48 -2.11 -9.41
CA ARG A 113 0.17 -2.67 -9.69
C ARG A 113 -0.36 -3.39 -8.46
N PHE A 114 -1.48 -2.92 -7.94
CA PHE A 114 -2.20 -3.54 -6.84
C PHE A 114 -3.42 -4.28 -7.38
N VAL A 115 -3.40 -5.61 -7.31
CA VAL A 115 -4.43 -6.51 -7.85
C VAL A 115 -5.38 -6.93 -6.74
N VAL A 116 -6.67 -6.82 -7.00
CA VAL A 116 -7.76 -7.06 -6.02
C VAL A 116 -8.73 -8.08 -6.58
N ASP A 117 -9.21 -8.97 -5.73
CA ASP A 117 -10.34 -9.85 -6.04
C ASP A 117 -11.64 -9.01 -6.06
N PRO A 118 -12.32 -8.87 -7.20
CA PRO A 118 -13.54 -8.08 -7.29
C PRO A 118 -14.73 -8.68 -6.52
N GLY A 119 -14.73 -9.99 -6.24
CA GLY A 119 -15.78 -10.67 -5.51
C GLY A 119 -15.68 -10.46 -4.00
N THR A 120 -14.46 -10.43 -3.45
CA THR A 120 -14.23 -10.33 -2.00
C THR A 120 -13.70 -8.97 -1.56
N GLY A 121 -13.14 -8.17 -2.47
CA GLY A 121 -12.43 -6.93 -2.16
C GLY A 121 -11.13 -7.15 -1.39
N LEU A 122 -10.58 -8.37 -1.42
CA LEU A 122 -9.29 -8.69 -0.82
C LEU A 122 -8.16 -8.54 -1.84
N PRO A 123 -6.96 -8.11 -1.43
CA PRO A 123 -5.83 -8.05 -2.35
C PRO A 123 -5.38 -9.46 -2.76
N LEU A 124 -5.08 -9.61 -4.04
CA LEU A 124 -4.48 -10.82 -4.61
C LEU A 124 -2.97 -10.66 -4.71
N ALA A 125 -2.48 -9.51 -5.19
CA ALA A 125 -1.06 -9.26 -5.32
C ALA A 125 -0.72 -7.77 -5.32
N GLU A 126 0.50 -7.47 -4.89
CA GLU A 126 1.17 -6.19 -5.15
C GLU A 126 2.40 -6.49 -6.01
N VAL A 127 2.46 -5.90 -7.20
CA VAL A 127 3.53 -6.10 -8.18
C VAL A 127 4.26 -4.78 -8.38
N TRP A 128 5.58 -4.82 -8.27
CA TRP A 128 6.49 -3.70 -8.41
C TRP A 128 7.38 -3.93 -9.61
N THR A 129 7.49 -2.93 -10.48
CA THR A 129 8.53 -2.84 -11.50
C THR A 129 9.42 -1.66 -11.13
N HIS A 130 10.62 -1.97 -10.65
CA HIS A 130 11.60 -0.97 -10.28
C HIS A 130 12.42 -0.56 -11.49
N ALA A 131 12.40 0.73 -11.83
CA ALA A 131 13.32 1.27 -12.81
C ALA A 131 14.69 1.47 -12.15
N GLY A 132 15.76 1.10 -12.85
CA GLY A 132 17.13 1.22 -12.37
C GLY A 132 18.11 1.50 -13.50
N ARG A 133 19.37 1.75 -13.12
CA ARG A 133 20.48 1.95 -14.05
C ARG A 133 21.68 1.12 -13.60
N LEU A 134 22.27 0.38 -14.54
CA LEU A 134 23.52 -0.35 -14.31
C LEU A 134 24.72 0.61 -14.30
N ALA A 135 25.85 0.13 -13.79
CA ALA A 135 27.10 0.91 -13.76
C ALA A 135 27.58 1.35 -15.15
N ASP A 136 27.22 0.61 -16.20
CA ASP A 136 27.51 0.94 -17.60
C ASP A 136 26.50 1.92 -18.24
N GLY A 137 25.55 2.43 -17.45
CA GLY A 137 24.56 3.41 -17.87
C GLY A 137 23.30 2.83 -18.51
N ARG A 138 23.22 1.51 -18.77
CA ARG A 138 22.02 0.88 -19.32
C ARG A 138 20.86 0.91 -18.32
N GLN A 139 19.66 1.18 -18.82
CA GLN A 139 18.44 1.07 -18.03
C GLN A 139 18.05 -0.39 -17.84
N VAL A 140 17.56 -0.71 -16.66
CA VAL A 140 17.07 -2.04 -16.31
C VAL A 140 15.76 -1.93 -15.54
N GLU A 141 14.94 -2.96 -15.64
CA GLU A 141 13.73 -3.12 -14.85
C GLU A 141 13.89 -4.36 -13.96
N ILE A 142 13.55 -4.20 -12.68
CA ILE A 142 13.58 -5.29 -11.70
C ILE A 142 12.16 -5.51 -11.19
N GLY A 143 11.60 -6.69 -11.47
CA GLY A 143 10.29 -7.09 -10.99
C GLY A 143 10.36 -7.68 -9.58
N HIS A 144 9.46 -7.25 -8.70
CA HIS A 144 9.19 -7.89 -7.40
C HIS A 144 7.68 -8.01 -7.22
N SER A 145 7.20 -9.09 -6.60
CA SER A 145 5.78 -9.19 -6.25
C SER A 145 5.57 -9.86 -4.89
N THR A 146 4.53 -9.42 -4.20
CA THR A 146 3.96 -10.10 -3.03
C THR A 146 2.58 -10.61 -3.42
N SER A 147 2.34 -11.91 -3.29
CA SER A 147 1.04 -12.53 -3.57
C SER A 147 0.39 -13.01 -2.28
N PHE A 148 -0.89 -12.67 -2.10
CA PHE A 148 -1.67 -13.00 -0.92
C PHE A 148 -2.52 -14.24 -1.21
N GLN A 149 -2.26 -15.35 -0.53
CA GLN A 149 -3.06 -16.57 -0.68
C GLN A 149 -4.29 -16.57 0.24
N ALA A 150 -4.14 -16.03 1.45
CA ALA A 150 -5.23 -15.88 2.41
C ALA A 150 -5.00 -14.62 3.25
N ILE A 151 -6.07 -13.86 3.46
CA ILE A 151 -6.13 -12.74 4.40
C ILE A 151 -7.44 -12.89 5.16
N GLY A 152 -7.36 -12.91 6.48
CA GLY A 152 -8.55 -13.06 7.30
C GLY A 152 -8.25 -12.86 8.77
N TRP A 153 -9.33 -12.67 9.52
CA TRP A 153 -9.29 -12.85 10.96
C TRP A 153 -9.34 -14.33 11.26
N THR A 154 -8.50 -14.77 12.20
CA THR A 154 -8.65 -16.07 12.84
C THR A 154 -8.45 -15.91 14.33
N ASP A 155 -9.30 -16.58 15.11
CA ASP A 155 -9.10 -16.78 16.54
C ASP A 155 -8.22 -18.02 16.81
N GLU A 156 -7.88 -18.77 15.75
CA GLU A 156 -7.03 -19.94 15.83
C GLU A 156 -5.58 -19.53 16.07
N ARG A 157 -4.93 -20.28 16.95
CA ARG A 157 -3.51 -20.09 17.22
C ARG A 157 -2.71 -20.51 15.98
N PRO A 158 -1.69 -19.73 15.56
CA PRO A 158 -0.84 -20.14 14.45
C PRO A 158 -0.21 -21.50 14.73
N GLU A 159 -0.26 -22.39 13.74
CA GLU A 159 0.56 -23.59 13.75
C GLU A 159 2.03 -23.15 13.63
N MET A 160 2.79 -23.33 14.70
CA MET A 160 4.22 -23.07 14.67
C MET A 160 4.87 -24.13 13.77
N PRO A 161 5.80 -23.77 12.88
CA PRO A 161 6.56 -24.77 12.14
C PRO A 161 7.19 -25.74 13.13
N GLY A 162 6.86 -27.03 13.01
CA GLY A 162 7.45 -28.06 13.86
C GLY A 162 8.97 -27.99 13.74
N HIS A 163 9.67 -27.93 14.88
CA HIS A 163 11.11 -28.12 14.91
C HIS A 163 11.42 -29.41 14.15
N ARG A 164 12.19 -29.31 13.06
CA ARG A 164 12.86 -30.48 12.51
C ARG A 164 14.00 -30.79 13.47
N ASP A 165 13.93 -31.97 14.09
CA ASP A 165 15.00 -32.55 14.91
C ASP A 165 16.32 -32.66 14.12
#